data_AF-A0A6A6JWV5-F1
#
_entry.id   AF-A0A6A6JWV5-F1
#
_cell.length_a   1.000
_cell.length_b   1.000
_cell.length_c   1.000
_cell.angle_alpha   90.00
_cell.angle_beta   90.00
_cell.angle_gamma   90.00
#
_symmetry.space_group_name_H-M   'P 1'
#
loop_
_entity.id
_entity.type
_entity.pdbx_description
1 polymer ?
#
loop_
_entity_poly.entity_id
_entity_poly.type
_entity_poly.pdbx_seq_one_letter_code
_entity_poly.pdbx_strand_id
1 'polypeptide(L)'
;MSFCDDREDIYSLALTTLSTLFKKYNIDPKSIGRLEVGTETLLDKSKSVKSVLMQLFEESGNYNVEGVDTVNACYGGTNALFNSVNWIESSAWDGRDAIVVAGDIALYKKGNARPTGGAGCVAMLIGPDAPVAIEPGLRGSYITHAYDFYKPDLTSEYPIVDGQFSIRCYTEAVDACYKAYNQRSAVLKSQQNGVNGNGVNGHSEELETPLDRFDYMCFHAPTCKLVSKSYARLLYNDYLADPSNPIFADVPAELKDMDYAASVTDKTVEKTFMGLAKKRFAARVHPSIQVPTQCGNMYCGSVYGSLCSLLSNIPNETAQGKRIGMFSYGSGLASSMFSFKIRGSIEELQKKMDIQNRLDSRRVVPPEVYDEMCNLREKAHLQKDYTPVGQTETLFPGTYYLTGIDSMFRRTYEIKQ
;
A
#
# COMPACT_ATOMS: atom_id res chain seq x y z
N MET A 1 -1.70 -14.18 9.34
CA MET A 1 -2.55 -13.80 8.19
C MET A 1 -3.93 -13.44 8.74
N SER A 2 -4.38 -12.21 8.52
CA SER A 2 -5.74 -11.77 8.85
C SER A 2 -6.69 -12.18 7.73
N PHE A 3 -7.94 -12.46 8.06
CA PHE A 3 -8.95 -12.88 7.09
C PHE A 3 -10.34 -12.51 7.60
N CYS A 4 -11.31 -12.52 6.70
CA CYS A 4 -12.71 -12.18 6.96
C CYS A 4 -13.60 -13.41 6.69
N ASP A 5 -14.70 -13.50 7.41
CA ASP A 5 -15.78 -14.46 7.13
C ASP A 5 -16.85 -13.81 6.23
N ASP A 6 -18.11 -14.22 6.35
CA ASP A 6 -19.24 -13.65 5.59
C ASP A 6 -19.87 -12.41 6.25
N ARG A 7 -19.39 -11.96 7.42
CA ARG A 7 -19.81 -10.72 8.09
C ARG A 7 -19.03 -9.50 7.63
N GLU A 8 -17.83 -9.68 7.09
CA GLU A 8 -16.99 -8.57 6.64
C GLU A 8 -16.74 -8.62 5.12
N ASP A 9 -16.94 -7.48 4.48
CA ASP A 9 -16.67 -7.29 3.06
C ASP A 9 -15.96 -5.95 2.81
N ILE A 10 -15.65 -5.64 1.55
CA ILE A 10 -14.94 -4.39 1.24
C ILE A 10 -15.70 -3.14 1.68
N TYR A 11 -17.04 -3.16 1.66
CA TYR A 11 -17.84 -2.02 2.10
C TYR A 11 -17.75 -1.88 3.61
N SER A 12 -17.88 -2.97 4.36
CA SER A 12 -17.82 -2.95 5.82
C SER A 12 -16.41 -2.60 6.34
N LEU A 13 -15.34 -3.10 5.69
CA LEU A 13 -13.96 -2.71 5.99
C LEU A 13 -13.71 -1.22 5.74
N ALA A 14 -14.20 -0.69 4.61
CA ALA A 14 -14.04 0.71 4.27
C ALA A 14 -14.87 1.63 5.20
N LEU A 15 -16.11 1.28 5.51
CA LEU A 15 -16.97 2.00 6.47
C LEU A 15 -16.35 2.03 7.87
N THR A 16 -15.84 0.88 8.34
CA THR A 16 -15.13 0.78 9.62
C THR A 16 -13.92 1.69 9.66
N THR A 17 -13.09 1.65 8.62
CA THR A 17 -11.84 2.39 8.57
C THR A 17 -12.08 3.90 8.49
N LEU A 18 -13.00 4.34 7.63
CA LEU A 18 -13.31 5.76 7.46
C LEU A 18 -14.01 6.34 8.68
N SER A 19 -15.02 5.65 9.24
CA SER A 19 -15.68 6.12 10.46
C SER A 19 -14.73 6.18 11.66
N THR A 20 -13.77 5.25 11.74
CA THR A 20 -12.72 5.28 12.77
C THR A 20 -11.80 6.48 12.58
N LEU A 21 -11.43 6.82 11.34
CA LEU A 21 -10.63 8.02 11.04
C LEU A 21 -11.37 9.28 11.52
N PHE A 22 -12.64 9.44 11.14
CA PHE A 22 -13.48 10.57 11.56
C PHE A 22 -13.54 10.71 13.09
N LYS A 23 -13.82 9.61 13.80
CA LYS A 23 -13.92 9.62 15.27
C LYS A 23 -12.59 9.91 15.94
N LYS A 24 -11.49 9.28 15.51
CA LYS A 24 -10.17 9.39 16.16
C LYS A 24 -9.57 10.78 16.03
N TYR A 25 -9.80 11.45 14.90
CA TYR A 25 -9.24 12.77 14.59
C TYR A 25 -10.28 13.89 14.69
N ASN A 26 -11.52 13.59 15.11
CA ASN A 26 -12.62 14.55 15.21
C ASN A 26 -12.81 15.37 13.92
N ILE A 27 -12.82 14.67 12.78
CA ILE A 27 -12.97 15.28 11.46
C ILE A 27 -14.45 15.55 11.21
N ASP A 28 -14.79 16.80 10.87
CA ASP A 28 -16.12 17.16 10.38
C ASP A 28 -16.28 16.65 8.95
N PRO A 29 -17.26 15.78 8.63
CA PRO A 29 -17.49 15.35 7.26
C PRO A 29 -17.72 16.50 6.26
N LYS A 30 -18.12 17.71 6.70
CA LYS A 30 -18.22 18.92 5.86
C LYS A 30 -16.86 19.46 5.40
N SER A 31 -15.77 19.14 6.11
CA SER A 31 -14.42 19.59 5.77
C SER A 31 -13.75 18.76 4.67
N ILE A 32 -14.47 17.78 4.08
CA ILE A 32 -13.95 16.89 3.04
C ILE A 32 -14.55 17.28 1.68
N GLY A 33 -13.69 17.56 0.71
CA GLY A 33 -14.06 17.90 -0.67
C GLY A 33 -13.85 16.77 -1.66
N ARG A 34 -13.03 15.78 -1.32
CA ARG A 34 -12.79 14.60 -2.15
C ARG A 34 -12.69 13.33 -1.31
N LEU A 35 -13.28 12.24 -1.79
CA LEU A 35 -13.15 10.89 -1.24
C LEU A 35 -12.97 9.91 -2.39
N GLU A 36 -11.85 9.20 -2.41
CA GLU A 36 -11.53 8.22 -3.46
C GLU A 36 -11.10 6.88 -2.88
N VAL A 37 -11.53 5.78 -3.51
CA VAL A 37 -11.26 4.42 -3.03
C VAL A 37 -10.38 3.67 -4.03
N GLY A 38 -9.32 3.05 -3.54
CA GLY A 38 -8.52 2.09 -4.28
C GLY A 38 -8.79 0.68 -3.77
N THR A 39 -9.33 -0.18 -4.62
CA THR A 39 -9.60 -1.59 -4.29
C THR A 39 -9.57 -2.45 -5.54
N GLU A 40 -9.28 -3.74 -5.39
CA GLU A 40 -9.49 -4.78 -6.39
C GLU A 40 -10.49 -5.86 -5.92
N THR A 41 -11.17 -5.61 -4.81
CA THR A 41 -12.23 -6.45 -4.25
C THR A 41 -13.59 -5.91 -4.72
N LEU A 42 -14.08 -6.44 -5.84
CA LEU A 42 -15.32 -5.96 -6.47
C LEU A 42 -16.53 -6.75 -5.99
N LEU A 43 -17.52 -6.06 -5.42
CA LEU A 43 -18.84 -6.62 -5.11
C LEU A 43 -19.92 -6.20 -6.11
N ASP A 44 -19.70 -5.09 -6.80
CA ASP A 44 -20.57 -4.57 -7.85
C ASP A 44 -19.68 -4.09 -9.02
N LYS A 45 -20.19 -4.20 -10.24
CA LYS A 45 -19.45 -3.88 -11.47
C LYS A 45 -19.64 -2.42 -11.91
N SER A 46 -20.53 -1.69 -11.26
CA SER A 46 -20.88 -0.31 -11.58
C SER A 46 -20.93 0.58 -10.34
N LYS A 47 -21.57 0.11 -9.25
CA LYS A 47 -21.67 0.86 -8.00
C LYS A 47 -20.33 0.85 -7.26
N SER A 48 -19.79 2.03 -7.00
CA SER A 48 -18.53 2.21 -6.28
C SER A 48 -18.66 2.00 -4.78
N VAL A 49 -17.60 1.50 -4.13
CA VAL A 49 -17.38 1.55 -2.68
C VAL A 49 -17.53 2.98 -2.19
N LYS A 50 -16.97 3.97 -2.91
CA LYS A 50 -17.13 5.40 -2.60
C LYS A 50 -18.58 5.79 -2.37
N SER A 51 -19.50 5.36 -3.24
CA SER A 51 -20.92 5.67 -3.10
C SER A 51 -21.57 5.03 -1.87
N VAL A 52 -21.04 3.92 -1.37
CA VAL A 52 -21.46 3.31 -0.10
C VAL A 52 -20.95 4.12 1.08
N LEU A 53 -19.71 4.62 1.00
CA LEU A 53 -19.11 5.46 2.05
C LEU A 53 -19.81 6.81 2.23
N MET A 54 -20.53 7.31 1.21
CA MET A 54 -21.31 8.54 1.32
C MET A 54 -22.39 8.48 2.43
N GLN A 55 -22.79 7.30 2.90
CA GLN A 55 -23.65 7.15 4.09
C GLN A 55 -23.07 7.86 5.32
N LEU A 56 -21.74 7.91 5.47
CA LEU A 56 -21.07 8.60 6.57
C LEU A 56 -21.13 10.13 6.48
N PHE A 57 -21.64 10.68 5.38
CA PHE A 57 -21.77 12.12 5.14
C PHE A 57 -23.22 12.60 5.20
N GLU A 58 -24.21 11.69 5.20
CA GLU A 58 -25.64 12.00 5.08
C GLU A 58 -26.12 12.95 6.18
N GLU A 59 -25.77 12.67 7.45
CA GLU A 59 -26.15 13.51 8.59
C GLU A 59 -25.58 14.94 8.48
N SER A 60 -24.38 15.07 7.93
CA SER A 60 -23.76 16.39 7.74
C SER A 60 -24.36 17.17 6.57
N GLY A 61 -25.06 16.49 5.65
CA GLY A 61 -25.58 17.05 4.40
C GLY A 61 -24.51 17.36 3.35
N ASN A 62 -23.26 16.90 3.53
CA ASN A 62 -22.18 17.12 2.57
C ASN A 62 -22.20 16.08 1.45
N TYR A 63 -22.94 16.37 0.38
CA TYR A 63 -23.00 15.54 -0.83
C TYR A 63 -22.03 15.99 -1.93
N ASN A 64 -21.47 17.20 -1.82
CA ASN A 64 -20.52 17.74 -2.77
C ASN A 64 -19.10 17.25 -2.44
N VAL A 65 -18.85 15.97 -2.71
CA VAL A 65 -17.56 15.31 -2.44
C VAL A 65 -17.13 14.57 -3.72
N GLU A 66 -16.08 15.05 -4.38
CA GLU A 66 -15.51 14.45 -5.58
C GLU A 66 -14.88 13.07 -5.32
N GLY A 67 -14.54 12.35 -6.40
CA GLY A 67 -13.88 11.04 -6.34
C GLY A 67 -14.85 9.86 -6.47
N VAL A 68 -14.31 8.72 -6.88
CA VAL A 68 -14.99 7.44 -7.10
C VAL A 68 -14.05 6.29 -6.73
N ASP A 69 -14.24 5.09 -7.27
CA ASP A 69 -13.28 4.01 -7.13
C ASP A 69 -12.28 4.03 -8.30
N THR A 70 -11.03 3.63 -8.04
CA THR A 70 -10.00 3.40 -9.04
C THR A 70 -9.36 2.03 -8.85
N VAL A 71 -9.17 1.31 -9.96
CA VAL A 71 -8.84 -0.11 -9.94
C VAL A 71 -7.71 -0.41 -10.92
N ASN A 72 -6.61 -0.95 -10.40
CA ASN A 72 -5.64 -1.78 -11.14
C ASN A 72 -4.92 -2.65 -10.12
N ALA A 73 -5.44 -3.85 -9.84
CA ALA A 73 -4.92 -4.76 -8.83
C ALA A 73 -4.54 -3.98 -7.53
N CYS A 74 -3.40 -4.29 -6.93
CA CYS A 74 -2.90 -3.67 -5.70
C CYS A 74 -2.45 -2.20 -5.85
N TYR A 75 -2.50 -1.61 -7.05
CA TYR A 75 -2.04 -0.23 -7.31
C TYR A 75 -3.14 0.83 -7.09
N GLY A 76 -4.41 0.44 -7.02
CA GLY A 76 -5.56 1.37 -6.95
C GLY A 76 -5.42 2.42 -5.84
N GLY A 77 -4.97 2.02 -4.66
CA GLY A 77 -4.76 2.96 -3.55
C GLY A 77 -3.69 4.03 -3.82
N THR A 78 -2.67 3.73 -4.62
CA THR A 78 -1.65 4.71 -5.06
C THR A 78 -2.16 5.63 -6.14
N ASN A 79 -2.97 5.11 -7.07
CA ASN A 79 -3.64 5.97 -8.02
C ASN A 79 -4.60 6.96 -7.32
N ALA A 80 -5.37 6.51 -6.35
CA ALA A 80 -6.26 7.37 -5.55
C ALA A 80 -5.48 8.44 -4.76
N LEU A 81 -4.33 8.09 -4.18
CA LEU A 81 -3.42 9.06 -3.55
C LEU A 81 -2.95 10.13 -4.55
N PHE A 82 -2.48 9.73 -5.72
CA PHE A 82 -2.01 10.68 -6.72
C PHE A 82 -3.14 11.57 -7.22
N ASN A 83 -4.32 11.02 -7.48
CA ASN A 83 -5.50 11.80 -7.87
C ASN A 83 -5.87 12.83 -6.80
N SER A 84 -5.87 12.45 -5.52
CA SER A 84 -6.18 13.36 -4.41
C SER A 84 -5.14 14.47 -4.23
N VAL A 85 -3.84 14.15 -4.31
CA VAL A 85 -2.78 15.16 -4.27
C VAL A 85 -2.91 16.12 -5.46
N ASN A 86 -3.09 15.58 -6.67
CA ASN A 86 -3.24 16.39 -7.87
C ASN A 86 -4.49 17.30 -7.79
N TRP A 87 -5.59 16.82 -7.19
CA TRP A 87 -6.80 17.61 -6.97
C TRP A 87 -6.54 18.79 -6.02
N ILE A 88 -5.87 18.56 -4.88
CA ILE A 88 -5.48 19.62 -3.93
C ILE A 88 -4.56 20.66 -4.60
N GLU A 89 -3.64 20.23 -5.46
CA GLU A 89 -2.72 21.12 -6.18
C GLU A 89 -3.35 21.79 -7.41
N SER A 90 -4.60 21.48 -7.75
CA SER A 90 -5.27 21.98 -8.95
C SER A 90 -6.10 23.24 -8.70
N SER A 91 -6.51 23.91 -9.79
CA SER A 91 -7.48 24.99 -9.73
C SER A 91 -8.89 24.55 -9.31
N ALA A 92 -9.17 23.25 -9.23
CA ALA A 92 -10.44 22.70 -8.77
C ALA A 92 -10.49 22.51 -7.24
N TRP A 93 -9.38 22.70 -6.54
CA TRP A 93 -9.36 22.61 -5.08
C TRP A 93 -10.25 23.69 -4.46
N ASP A 94 -11.11 23.29 -3.54
CA ASP A 94 -12.07 24.17 -2.87
C ASP A 94 -11.69 24.51 -1.42
N GLY A 95 -10.44 24.22 -1.04
CA GLY A 95 -9.91 24.47 0.30
C GLY A 95 -10.17 23.34 1.31
N ARG A 96 -10.94 22.31 0.95
CA ARG A 96 -11.24 21.16 1.82
C ARG A 96 -10.21 20.05 1.68
N ASP A 97 -10.15 19.16 2.66
CA ASP A 97 -9.26 18.00 2.62
C ASP A 97 -9.78 16.92 1.67
N ALA A 98 -8.88 16.05 1.22
CA ALA A 98 -9.20 14.82 0.52
C ALA A 98 -9.02 13.60 1.43
N ILE A 99 -9.77 12.54 1.17
CA ILE A 99 -9.59 11.24 1.83
C ILE A 99 -9.35 10.17 0.77
N VAL A 100 -8.37 9.32 1.05
CA VAL A 100 -8.11 8.11 0.26
C VAL A 100 -8.34 6.90 1.14
N VAL A 101 -9.16 5.97 0.66
CA VAL A 101 -9.37 4.66 1.29
C VAL A 101 -8.77 3.58 0.41
N ALA A 102 -7.87 2.77 0.94
CA ALA A 102 -7.22 1.68 0.22
C ALA A 102 -7.36 0.39 1.04
N GLY A 103 -8.09 -0.59 0.50
CA GLY A 103 -8.38 -1.82 1.24
C GLY A 103 -8.91 -2.93 0.36
N ASP A 104 -8.75 -4.15 0.86
CA ASP A 104 -9.05 -5.37 0.11
C ASP A 104 -9.16 -6.59 1.01
N ILE A 105 -9.77 -7.65 0.45
CA ILE A 105 -9.76 -9.00 0.98
C ILE A 105 -9.02 -9.88 -0.04
N ALA A 106 -7.77 -10.25 0.28
CA ALA A 106 -6.91 -11.04 -0.57
C ALA A 106 -7.09 -12.54 -0.33
N LEU A 107 -7.84 -13.18 -1.23
CA LEU A 107 -8.21 -14.58 -1.14
C LEU A 107 -7.66 -15.40 -2.32
N TYR A 108 -7.22 -16.64 -2.04
CA TYR A 108 -6.69 -17.58 -3.04
C TYR A 108 -7.26 -18.99 -2.85
N LYS A 109 -7.37 -19.73 -3.97
CA LYS A 109 -7.74 -21.15 -3.96
C LYS A 109 -6.75 -21.97 -3.13
N LYS A 110 -7.16 -23.18 -2.71
CA LYS A 110 -6.26 -24.17 -2.09
C LYS A 110 -4.99 -24.32 -2.93
N GLY A 111 -3.82 -24.15 -2.30
CA GLY A 111 -2.53 -24.21 -2.97
C GLY A 111 -1.50 -23.25 -2.36
N ASN A 112 -0.36 -23.11 -3.03
CA ASN A 112 0.82 -22.40 -2.50
C ASN A 112 0.62 -20.88 -2.32
N ALA A 113 -0.35 -20.27 -2.99
CA ALA A 113 -0.66 -18.84 -2.87
C ALA A 113 -1.58 -18.52 -1.66
N ARG A 114 -2.28 -19.53 -1.11
CA ARG A 114 -3.21 -19.31 0.02
C ARG A 114 -2.56 -18.66 1.25
N PRO A 115 -1.35 -19.07 1.69
CA PRO A 115 -0.70 -18.43 2.84
C PRO A 115 -0.26 -16.98 2.60
N THR A 116 -0.34 -16.48 1.35
CA THR A 116 0.01 -15.10 1.00
C THR A 116 -1.23 -14.19 0.92
N GLY A 117 -2.39 -14.66 1.35
CA GLY A 117 -3.59 -13.84 1.50
C GLY A 117 -3.49 -12.85 2.65
N GLY A 118 -4.60 -12.19 2.93
CA GLY A 118 -4.71 -11.19 3.98
C GLY A 118 -5.99 -10.38 3.82
N ALA A 119 -6.28 -9.54 4.80
CA ALA A 119 -7.36 -8.57 4.71
C ALA A 119 -6.98 -7.32 5.51
N GLY A 120 -7.39 -6.16 5.01
CA GLY A 120 -7.17 -4.90 5.70
C GLY A 120 -7.52 -3.69 4.86
N CYS A 121 -7.64 -2.55 5.52
CA CYS A 121 -8.00 -1.30 4.91
C CYS A 121 -7.31 -0.14 5.63
N VAL A 122 -6.85 0.86 4.88
CA VAL A 122 -6.19 2.07 5.38
C VAL A 122 -6.95 3.28 4.83
N ALA A 123 -7.26 4.25 5.69
CA ALA A 123 -7.78 5.55 5.29
C ALA A 123 -6.75 6.63 5.60
N MET A 124 -6.51 7.53 4.65
CA MET A 124 -5.54 8.61 4.73
C MET A 124 -6.26 9.94 4.51
N LEU A 125 -6.16 10.86 5.46
CA LEU A 125 -6.54 12.26 5.27
C LEU A 125 -5.37 12.98 4.58
N ILE A 126 -5.66 13.69 3.49
CA ILE A 126 -4.69 14.39 2.66
C ILE A 126 -5.08 15.87 2.65
N GLY A 127 -4.13 16.73 3.04
CA GLY A 127 -4.32 18.17 3.13
C GLY A 127 -2.99 18.91 3.04
N PRO A 128 -3.03 20.26 2.97
CA PRO A 128 -1.83 21.09 3.06
C PRO A 128 -1.13 20.93 4.42
N ASP A 129 0.14 21.34 4.49
CA ASP A 129 0.94 21.37 5.73
C ASP A 129 1.05 20.01 6.47
N ALA A 130 0.94 18.91 5.72
CA ALA A 130 0.96 17.57 6.29
C ALA A 130 2.30 17.23 6.97
N PRO A 131 2.28 16.53 8.14
CA PRO A 131 3.50 16.10 8.83
C PRO A 131 4.30 15.06 8.04
N VAL A 132 3.65 14.33 7.13
CA VAL A 132 4.26 13.41 6.17
C VAL A 132 3.89 13.90 4.77
N ALA A 133 4.72 14.75 4.20
CA ALA A 133 4.45 15.44 2.94
C ALA A 133 4.98 14.64 1.75
N ILE A 134 4.17 14.44 0.72
CA ILE A 134 4.65 13.85 -0.54
C ILE A 134 5.66 14.81 -1.18
N GLU A 135 6.74 14.28 -1.76
CA GLU A 135 7.73 15.13 -2.40
C GLU A 135 7.30 15.50 -3.83
N PRO A 136 7.09 16.80 -4.13
CA PRO A 136 6.53 17.22 -5.41
C PRO A 136 7.38 16.77 -6.60
N GLY A 137 6.72 16.18 -7.60
CA GLY A 137 7.35 15.75 -8.83
C GLY A 137 8.32 14.58 -8.72
N LEU A 138 8.62 14.04 -7.53
CA LEU A 138 9.50 12.87 -7.33
C LEU A 138 8.68 11.57 -7.44
N ARG A 139 8.31 11.22 -8.68
CA ARG A 139 7.56 10.00 -9.03
C ARG A 139 8.18 9.35 -10.27
N GLY A 140 8.41 8.04 -10.22
CA GLY A 140 8.86 7.21 -11.33
C GLY A 140 7.92 6.04 -11.54
N SER A 141 7.20 6.01 -12.66
CA SER A 141 6.16 5.01 -12.95
C SER A 141 6.56 4.05 -14.05
N TYR A 142 6.05 2.83 -13.98
CA TYR A 142 6.18 1.81 -15.01
C TYR A 142 4.85 1.07 -15.14
N ILE A 143 4.30 1.09 -16.36
CA ILE A 143 3.03 0.46 -16.73
C ILE A 143 3.25 -0.30 -18.02
N THR A 144 2.88 -1.57 -18.05
CA THR A 144 2.98 -2.42 -19.24
C THR A 144 1.86 -3.46 -19.24
N HIS A 145 1.59 -4.07 -20.38
CA HIS A 145 0.63 -5.16 -20.46
C HIS A 145 1.25 -6.50 -20.00
N ALA A 146 0.64 -7.15 -19.01
CA ALA A 146 1.04 -8.44 -18.48
C ALA A 146 -0.18 -9.26 -17.99
N TYR A 147 -0.07 -10.58 -18.03
CA TYR A 147 -1.01 -11.54 -17.45
C TYR A 147 -0.37 -12.30 -16.29
N ASP A 148 0.30 -11.59 -15.39
CA ASP A 148 0.98 -12.18 -14.24
C ASP A 148 0.01 -12.56 -13.10
N PHE A 149 -0.99 -11.72 -12.84
CA PHE A 149 -2.12 -11.98 -11.95
C PHE A 149 -3.33 -11.17 -12.43
N TYR A 150 -4.49 -11.81 -12.52
CA TYR A 150 -5.72 -11.18 -13.01
C TYR A 150 -6.96 -11.97 -12.57
N LYS A 151 -8.13 -11.31 -12.55
CA LYS A 151 -9.42 -11.89 -12.15
C LYS A 151 -10.43 -11.87 -13.30
N PRO A 152 -10.29 -12.75 -14.30
CA PRO A 152 -11.17 -12.76 -15.48
C PRO A 152 -12.51 -13.45 -15.20
N ASP A 153 -12.55 -14.35 -14.23
CA ASP A 153 -13.76 -15.07 -13.81
C ASP A 153 -14.53 -14.23 -12.80
N LEU A 154 -15.56 -13.53 -13.28
CA LEU A 154 -16.40 -12.66 -12.45
C LEU A 154 -17.34 -13.44 -11.52
N THR A 155 -17.31 -14.77 -11.55
CA THR A 155 -18.10 -15.64 -10.65
C THR A 155 -17.30 -16.16 -9.45
N SER A 156 -16.01 -15.84 -9.40
CA SER A 156 -15.07 -16.32 -8.38
C SER A 156 -14.27 -15.15 -7.82
N GLU A 157 -14.11 -15.08 -6.49
CA GLU A 157 -13.20 -14.12 -5.85
C GLU A 157 -11.72 -14.44 -6.11
N TYR A 158 -11.43 -15.68 -6.48
CA TYR A 158 -10.06 -16.14 -6.65
C TYR A 158 -9.45 -15.68 -7.99
N PRO A 159 -8.20 -15.19 -7.96
CA PRO A 159 -7.48 -14.79 -9.16
C PRO A 159 -6.90 -15.99 -9.92
N ILE A 160 -6.60 -15.77 -11.19
CA ILE A 160 -5.61 -16.54 -11.94
C ILE A 160 -4.25 -15.90 -11.68
N VAL A 161 -3.27 -16.71 -11.29
CA VAL A 161 -1.91 -16.24 -10.96
C VAL A 161 -0.86 -17.14 -11.60
N ASP A 162 0.06 -16.53 -12.34
CA ASP A 162 1.35 -17.13 -12.67
C ASP A 162 2.37 -16.65 -11.63
N GLY A 163 2.65 -17.52 -10.64
CA GLY A 163 3.49 -17.17 -9.50
C GLY A 163 4.94 -16.83 -9.87
N GLN A 164 5.50 -17.47 -10.90
CA GLN A 164 6.87 -17.17 -11.33
C GLN A 164 6.90 -15.89 -12.16
N PHE A 165 5.92 -15.73 -13.06
CA PHE A 165 5.83 -14.52 -13.88
C PHE A 165 5.53 -13.27 -13.06
N SER A 166 4.67 -13.35 -12.03
CA SER A 166 4.41 -12.22 -11.12
C SER A 166 5.63 -11.77 -10.31
N ILE A 167 6.49 -12.68 -9.87
CA ILE A 167 7.77 -12.32 -9.23
C ILE A 167 8.68 -11.59 -10.23
N ARG A 168 8.75 -12.08 -11.47
CA ARG A 168 9.51 -11.44 -12.54
C ARG A 168 8.98 -10.02 -12.83
N CYS A 169 7.69 -9.87 -13.09
CA CYS A 169 7.04 -8.59 -13.35
C CYS A 169 7.24 -7.58 -12.21
N TYR A 170 7.09 -8.02 -10.95
CA TYR A 170 7.38 -7.17 -9.80
C TYR A 170 8.84 -6.68 -9.80
N THR A 171 9.80 -7.58 -10.07
CA THR A 171 11.23 -7.24 -10.06
C THR A 171 11.59 -6.29 -11.21
N GLU A 172 11.04 -6.50 -12.41
CA GLU A 172 11.19 -5.59 -13.55
C GLU A 172 10.60 -4.21 -13.25
N ALA A 173 9.44 -4.16 -12.58
CA ALA A 173 8.82 -2.92 -12.13
C ALA A 173 9.67 -2.17 -11.08
N VAL A 174 10.31 -2.88 -10.14
CA VAL A 174 11.26 -2.28 -9.19
C VAL A 174 12.39 -1.58 -9.94
N ASP A 175 13.02 -2.26 -10.91
CA ASP A 175 14.10 -1.70 -11.72
C ASP A 175 13.64 -0.44 -12.48
N ALA A 176 12.52 -0.56 -13.20
CA ALA A 176 12.01 0.49 -14.08
C ALA A 176 11.56 1.74 -13.28
N CYS A 177 10.80 1.54 -12.20
CA CYS A 177 10.37 2.65 -11.34
C CYS A 177 11.56 3.34 -10.66
N TYR A 178 12.56 2.57 -10.20
CA TYR A 178 13.74 3.17 -9.57
C TYR A 178 14.57 3.99 -10.55
N LYS A 179 14.80 3.45 -11.76
CA LYS A 179 15.44 4.18 -12.85
C LYS A 179 14.70 5.48 -13.17
N ALA A 180 13.38 5.42 -13.33
CA ALA A 180 12.56 6.59 -13.63
C ALA A 180 12.59 7.63 -12.48
N TYR A 181 12.53 7.18 -11.23
CA TYR A 181 12.67 8.05 -10.05
C TYR A 181 14.03 8.74 -10.01
N ASN A 182 15.12 8.00 -10.27
CA ASN A 182 16.48 8.54 -10.32
C ASN A 182 16.65 9.59 -11.42
N GLN A 183 16.14 9.32 -12.63
CA GLN A 183 16.13 10.27 -13.74
C GLN A 183 15.36 11.54 -13.37
N ARG A 184 14.16 11.39 -12.79
CA ARG A 184 13.33 12.52 -12.38
C ARG A 184 14.01 13.35 -11.29
N SER A 185 14.65 12.69 -10.32
CA SER A 185 15.43 13.36 -9.28
C SER A 185 16.60 14.18 -9.85
N ALA A 186 17.29 13.67 -10.87
CA ALA A 186 18.36 14.41 -11.54
C ALA A 186 17.83 15.67 -12.25
N VAL A 187 16.70 15.57 -12.97
CA VAL A 187 16.04 16.71 -13.63
C VAL A 187 15.63 17.80 -12.64
N LEU A 188 15.03 17.42 -11.51
CA LEU A 188 14.61 18.40 -10.49
C LEU A 188 15.81 19.09 -9.84
N LYS A 189 16.90 18.36 -9.57
CA LYS A 189 18.15 18.94 -9.06
C LYS A 189 18.76 19.95 -10.05
N SER A 190 18.79 19.63 -11.35
CA SER A 190 19.34 20.56 -12.35
C SER A 190 18.49 21.81 -12.49
N GLN A 191 17.17 21.70 -12.36
CA GLN A 191 16.26 22.86 -12.38
C GLN A 191 16.48 23.76 -11.16
N GLN A 192 16.68 23.20 -9.96
CA GLN A 192 16.98 23.98 -8.76
C GLN A 192 18.32 24.72 -8.87
N ASN A 193 19.35 24.05 -9.38
CA ASN A 193 20.67 24.66 -9.56
C ASN A 193 20.69 25.73 -10.68
N GLY A 194 19.84 25.59 -11.71
CA GLY A 194 19.72 26.56 -12.80
C GLY A 194 18.92 27.82 -12.47
N VAL A 195 18.11 27.81 -11.40
CA VAL A 195 17.26 28.95 -11.01
C VAL A 195 17.91 29.81 -9.91
N ASN A 196 18.84 29.26 -9.11
CA ASN A 196 19.55 29.98 -8.05
C ASN A 196 21.06 29.67 -8.05
N GLY A 197 21.82 30.33 -8.92
CA GLY A 197 23.28 30.26 -8.95
C GLY A 197 24.02 30.89 -7.76
N ASN A 198 23.39 30.98 -6.58
CA ASN A 198 23.99 31.52 -5.33
C ASN A 198 23.29 30.94 -4.07
N GLY A 199 23.06 29.64 -4.02
CA GLY A 199 22.55 28.94 -2.83
C GLY A 199 23.68 28.28 -2.02
N VAL A 200 23.87 28.76 -0.79
CA VAL A 200 24.88 28.32 0.20
C VAL A 200 24.95 26.79 0.30
N ASN A 201 26.18 26.26 0.29
CA ASN A 201 26.54 24.86 0.55
C ASN A 201 25.89 24.33 1.84
N GLY A 202 24.68 23.79 1.75
CA GLY A 202 24.17 22.86 2.74
C GLY A 202 24.97 21.57 2.58
N HIS A 203 25.67 21.14 3.63
CA HIS A 203 26.37 19.86 3.68
C HIS A 203 25.42 18.73 3.23
N SER A 204 25.47 18.34 1.97
CA SER A 204 24.94 17.05 1.57
C SER A 204 25.94 16.02 2.08
N GLU A 205 25.58 15.25 3.10
CA GLU A 205 26.31 14.03 3.41
C GLU A 205 26.50 13.26 2.11
N GLU A 206 27.74 12.91 1.82
CA GLU A 206 28.10 12.16 0.63
C GLU A 206 27.43 10.79 0.75
N LEU A 207 26.42 10.53 -0.09
CA LEU A 207 25.70 9.26 -0.05
C LEU A 207 26.63 8.15 -0.55
N GLU A 208 26.76 7.07 0.21
CA GLU A 208 27.49 5.88 -0.26
C GLU A 208 26.88 5.34 -1.57
N THR A 209 25.55 5.33 -1.68
CA THR A 209 24.82 4.95 -2.90
C THR A 209 23.59 5.84 -3.15
N PRO A 210 23.09 5.91 -4.39
CA PRO A 210 21.80 6.54 -4.67
C PRO A 210 20.66 6.04 -3.78
N LEU A 211 20.60 4.76 -3.41
CA LEU A 211 19.59 4.16 -2.52
C LEU A 211 19.61 4.77 -1.11
N ASP A 212 20.78 5.19 -0.64
CA ASP A 212 20.95 5.74 0.71
C ASP A 212 20.26 7.11 0.89
N ARG A 213 19.72 7.71 -0.19
CA ARG A 213 18.86 8.91 -0.12
C ARG A 213 17.54 8.69 0.65
N PHE A 214 17.11 7.44 0.79
CA PHE A 214 15.90 7.08 1.51
C PHE A 214 16.29 6.59 2.89
N ASP A 215 15.94 7.35 3.93
CA ASP A 215 16.15 6.92 5.32
C ASP A 215 15.34 5.65 5.62
N TYR A 216 14.14 5.55 5.02
CA TYR A 216 13.27 4.39 5.13
C TYR A 216 12.64 4.03 3.78
N MET A 217 12.26 2.77 3.62
CA MET A 217 11.55 2.28 2.44
C MET A 217 10.34 1.43 2.83
N CYS A 218 9.22 1.69 2.16
CA CYS A 218 8.00 0.90 2.20
C CYS A 218 7.74 0.30 0.81
N PHE A 219 7.29 -0.94 0.78
CA PHE A 219 6.99 -1.67 -0.45
C PHE A 219 5.57 -2.23 -0.38
N HIS A 220 4.90 -2.36 -1.52
CA HIS A 220 3.82 -3.32 -1.64
C HIS A 220 4.36 -4.70 -1.25
N ALA A 221 3.71 -5.37 -0.29
CA ALA A 221 4.23 -6.57 0.35
C ALA A 221 3.29 -7.78 0.17
N PRO A 222 3.31 -8.47 -0.99
CA PRO A 222 2.68 -9.79 -1.12
C PRO A 222 3.25 -10.80 -0.13
N THR A 223 4.58 -10.74 0.04
CA THR A 223 5.31 -11.46 1.10
C THR A 223 6.48 -10.61 1.56
N CYS A 224 6.86 -10.70 2.83
CA CYS A 224 8.04 -9.99 3.34
C CYS A 224 9.36 -10.47 2.70
N LYS A 225 9.41 -11.72 2.22
CA LYS A 225 10.57 -12.22 1.49
C LYS A 225 10.75 -11.52 0.15
N LEU A 226 9.66 -11.25 -0.58
CA LEU A 226 9.72 -10.45 -1.81
C LEU A 226 10.22 -9.04 -1.52
N VAL A 227 9.75 -8.40 -0.44
CA VAL A 227 10.23 -7.08 0.00
C VAL A 227 11.75 -7.07 0.23
N SER A 228 12.30 -8.08 0.92
CA SER A 228 13.76 -8.19 1.11
C SER A 228 14.53 -8.33 -0.20
N LYS A 229 14.00 -9.10 -1.16
CA LYS A 229 14.61 -9.24 -2.49
C LYS A 229 14.54 -7.93 -3.27
N SER A 230 13.41 -7.24 -3.23
CA SER A 230 13.20 -5.98 -3.95
C SER A 230 14.12 -4.87 -3.43
N TYR A 231 14.31 -4.77 -2.11
CA TYR A 231 15.27 -3.82 -1.54
C TYR A 231 16.72 -4.14 -1.94
N ALA A 232 17.09 -5.42 -1.94
CA ALA A 232 18.39 -5.86 -2.45
C ALA A 232 18.55 -5.58 -3.96
N ARG A 233 17.47 -5.70 -4.74
CA ARG A 233 17.46 -5.39 -6.18
C ARG A 233 17.73 -3.92 -6.46
N LEU A 234 17.26 -3.00 -5.61
CA LEU A 234 17.62 -1.58 -5.74
C LEU A 234 19.13 -1.36 -5.58
N LEU A 235 19.75 -2.04 -4.62
CA LEU A 235 21.20 -1.96 -4.43
C LEU A 235 21.98 -2.59 -5.60
N TYR A 236 21.43 -3.62 -6.25
CA TYR A 236 21.98 -4.14 -7.50
C TYR A 236 21.93 -3.11 -8.64
N ASN A 237 20.85 -2.32 -8.75
CA ASN A 237 20.78 -1.25 -9.74
C ASN A 237 21.84 -0.16 -9.48
N ASP A 238 22.12 0.15 -8.21
CA ASP A 238 23.20 1.08 -7.85
C ASP A 238 24.58 0.52 -8.19
N TYR A 239 24.81 -0.78 -7.98
CA TYR A 239 26.02 -1.47 -8.43
C TYR A 239 26.20 -1.40 -9.96
N LEU A 240 25.14 -1.62 -10.74
CA LEU A 240 25.24 -1.51 -12.19
C LEU A 240 25.56 -0.09 -12.64
N ALA A 241 25.12 0.92 -11.90
CA ALA A 241 25.39 2.33 -12.20
C ALA A 241 26.82 2.76 -11.82
N ASP A 242 27.34 2.28 -10.69
CA ASP A 242 28.70 2.53 -10.24
C ASP A 242 29.32 1.27 -9.60
N PRO A 243 29.83 0.33 -10.43
CA PRO A 243 30.42 -0.91 -9.93
C PRO A 243 31.78 -0.68 -9.26
N SER A 244 32.36 0.51 -9.37
CA SER A 244 33.65 0.87 -8.79
C SER A 244 33.54 1.34 -7.33
N ASN A 245 32.31 1.56 -6.86
CA ASN A 245 32.07 2.00 -5.49
C ASN A 245 32.65 1.00 -4.47
N PRO A 246 33.38 1.45 -3.43
CA PRO A 246 34.02 0.57 -2.46
C PRO A 246 33.08 -0.43 -1.78
N ILE A 247 31.79 -0.12 -1.64
CA ILE A 247 30.83 -1.04 -1.02
C ILE A 247 30.58 -2.32 -1.86
N PHE A 248 30.97 -2.29 -3.14
CA PHE A 248 30.80 -3.40 -4.08
C PHE A 248 32.12 -4.13 -4.37
N ALA A 249 33.20 -3.85 -3.62
CA ALA A 249 34.52 -4.45 -3.87
C ALA A 249 34.51 -5.99 -3.86
N ASP A 250 33.63 -6.60 -3.06
CA ASP A 250 33.49 -8.05 -2.93
C ASP A 250 32.40 -8.65 -3.86
N VAL A 251 31.78 -7.84 -4.73
CA VAL A 251 30.77 -8.33 -5.68
C VAL A 251 31.47 -9.06 -6.83
N PRO A 252 31.09 -10.32 -7.14
CA PRO A 252 31.70 -11.05 -8.25
C PRO A 252 31.55 -10.31 -9.59
N ALA A 253 32.65 -10.20 -10.34
CA ALA A 253 32.71 -9.39 -11.56
C ALA A 253 31.74 -9.88 -12.64
N GLU A 254 31.46 -11.19 -12.69
CA GLU A 254 30.52 -11.80 -13.63
C GLU A 254 29.07 -11.31 -13.45
N LEU A 255 28.72 -10.74 -12.28
CA LEU A 255 27.38 -10.20 -12.05
C LEU A 255 27.15 -8.87 -12.76
N LYS A 256 28.21 -8.13 -13.11
CA LYS A 256 28.11 -6.86 -13.83
C LYS A 256 27.62 -7.04 -15.26
N ASP A 257 28.19 -8.01 -15.94
CA ASP A 257 27.98 -8.23 -17.39
C ASP A 257 26.87 -9.26 -17.65
N MET A 258 26.11 -9.63 -16.61
CA MET A 258 25.00 -10.56 -16.73
C MET A 258 23.87 -9.98 -17.60
N ASP A 259 23.34 -10.82 -18.50
CA ASP A 259 22.15 -10.46 -19.27
C ASP A 259 20.99 -10.03 -18.35
N TYR A 260 20.28 -8.98 -18.75
CA TYR A 260 19.21 -8.41 -17.92
C TYR A 260 18.14 -9.44 -17.58
N ALA A 261 17.63 -10.18 -18.58
CA ALA A 261 16.55 -11.13 -18.37
C ALA A 261 16.98 -12.29 -17.46
N ALA A 262 18.24 -12.74 -17.58
CA ALA A 262 18.82 -13.69 -16.65
C ALA A 262 18.91 -13.12 -15.23
N SER A 263 19.37 -11.87 -15.08
CA SER A 263 19.58 -11.24 -13.77
C SER A 263 18.33 -11.11 -12.91
N VAL A 264 17.14 -11.02 -13.53
CA VAL A 264 15.86 -10.81 -12.83
C VAL A 264 15.51 -11.98 -11.92
N THR A 265 15.92 -13.19 -12.28
CA THR A 265 15.60 -14.42 -11.52
C THR A 265 16.83 -15.15 -10.98
N ASP A 266 18.03 -14.64 -11.26
CA ASP A 266 19.29 -15.27 -10.89
C ASP A 266 19.50 -15.35 -9.36
N LYS A 267 19.90 -16.54 -8.90
CA LYS A 267 20.09 -16.82 -7.47
C LYS A 267 21.39 -16.26 -6.91
N THR A 268 22.40 -16.06 -7.74
CA THR A 268 23.68 -15.47 -7.32
C THR A 268 23.49 -13.99 -7.08
N VAL A 269 22.86 -13.27 -8.02
CA VAL A 269 22.44 -11.86 -7.83
C VAL A 269 21.57 -11.73 -6.57
N GLU A 270 20.54 -12.57 -6.42
CA GLU A 270 19.66 -12.54 -5.24
C GLU A 270 20.46 -12.69 -3.94
N LYS A 271 21.29 -13.73 -3.81
CA LYS A 271 22.02 -14.02 -2.57
C LYS A 271 23.07 -12.95 -2.26
N THR A 272 23.85 -12.53 -3.25
CA THR A 272 24.92 -11.54 -3.08
C THR A 272 24.35 -10.22 -2.57
N PHE A 273 23.33 -9.68 -3.24
CA PHE A 273 22.78 -8.38 -2.87
C PHE A 273 21.89 -8.45 -1.62
N MET A 274 21.22 -9.57 -1.35
CA MET A 274 20.55 -9.76 -0.05
C MET A 274 21.56 -9.79 1.11
N GLY A 275 22.73 -10.40 0.90
CA GLY A 275 23.83 -10.40 1.87
C GLY A 275 24.34 -8.99 2.13
N LEU A 276 24.67 -8.26 1.06
CA LEU A 276 25.19 -6.90 1.12
C LEU A 276 24.18 -5.90 1.71
N ALA A 277 22.90 -6.03 1.34
CA ALA A 277 21.84 -5.16 1.84
C ALA A 277 21.38 -5.51 3.26
N LYS A 278 21.85 -6.60 3.90
CA LYS A 278 21.29 -7.11 5.16
C LYS A 278 21.21 -6.05 6.27
N LYS A 279 22.30 -5.30 6.51
CA LYS A 279 22.33 -4.23 7.53
C LYS A 279 21.43 -3.06 7.13
N ARG A 280 21.47 -2.65 5.85
CA ARG A 280 20.62 -1.58 5.30
C ARG A 280 19.13 -1.95 5.42
N PHE A 281 18.75 -3.18 5.11
CA PHE A 281 17.40 -3.69 5.23
C PHE A 281 16.90 -3.64 6.68
N ALA A 282 17.73 -4.07 7.63
CA ALA A 282 17.40 -4.03 9.06
C ALA A 282 17.14 -2.59 9.54
N ALA A 283 17.91 -1.61 9.08
CA ALA A 283 17.75 -0.22 9.48
C ALA A 283 16.61 0.51 8.74
N ARG A 284 16.46 0.27 7.44
CA ARG A 284 15.65 1.10 6.54
C ARG A 284 14.31 0.47 6.13
N VAL A 285 14.15 -0.84 6.26
CA VAL A 285 12.94 -1.58 5.81
C VAL A 285 12.28 -2.36 6.93
N HIS A 286 13.05 -2.95 7.85
CA HIS A 286 12.47 -3.75 8.94
C HIS A 286 11.38 -3.01 9.75
N PRO A 287 11.50 -1.70 10.06
CA PRO A 287 10.42 -0.96 10.72
C PRO A 287 9.09 -0.92 9.94
N SER A 288 9.12 -1.08 8.61
CA SER A 288 7.94 -0.98 7.74
C SER A 288 7.23 -2.31 7.49
N ILE A 289 7.73 -3.44 7.97
CA ILE A 289 7.18 -4.77 7.62
C ILE A 289 6.39 -5.47 8.73
N GLN A 290 6.12 -4.80 9.86
CA GLN A 290 5.35 -5.39 10.96
C GLN A 290 3.93 -5.79 10.55
N VAL A 291 3.13 -4.84 10.04
CA VAL A 291 1.75 -5.10 9.59
C VAL A 291 1.73 -6.13 8.45
N PRO A 292 2.55 -6.01 7.39
CA PRO A 292 2.64 -7.07 6.37
C PRO A 292 2.93 -8.47 6.95
N THR A 293 3.86 -8.58 7.91
CA THR A 293 4.20 -9.87 8.55
C THR A 293 3.03 -10.44 9.33
N GLN A 294 2.34 -9.58 10.08
CA GLN A 294 1.31 -10.00 11.04
C GLN A 294 -0.06 -10.22 10.38
N CYS A 295 -0.39 -9.45 9.35
CA CYS A 295 -1.69 -9.46 8.70
C CYS A 295 -1.71 -10.13 7.32
N GLY A 296 -0.56 -10.27 6.66
CA GLY A 296 -0.50 -10.77 5.28
C GLY A 296 -0.80 -9.67 4.24
N ASN A 297 -1.10 -10.09 3.01
CA ASN A 297 -1.29 -9.17 1.90
C ASN A 297 -2.66 -8.49 1.94
N MET A 298 -2.68 -7.16 2.02
CA MET A 298 -3.90 -6.34 1.99
C MET A 298 -4.15 -5.70 0.61
N TYR A 299 -3.57 -6.24 -0.46
CA TYR A 299 -3.57 -5.68 -1.82
C TYR A 299 -3.35 -4.15 -1.84
N CYS A 300 -4.36 -3.34 -2.20
CA CYS A 300 -4.24 -1.88 -2.28
C CYS A 300 -3.82 -1.24 -0.94
N GLY A 301 -4.23 -1.84 0.17
CA GLY A 301 -3.86 -1.39 1.51
C GLY A 301 -2.43 -1.75 1.91
N SER A 302 -1.74 -2.65 1.19
CA SER A 302 -0.49 -3.29 1.66
C SER A 302 0.69 -2.31 1.78
N VAL A 303 0.92 -1.46 0.77
CA VAL A 303 2.01 -0.46 0.84
C VAL A 303 1.76 0.58 1.92
N TYR A 304 0.49 0.91 2.18
CA TYR A 304 0.09 1.85 3.23
C TYR A 304 0.09 1.21 4.62
N GLY A 305 -0.22 -0.08 4.74
CA GLY A 305 0.02 -0.84 5.96
C GLY A 305 1.51 -0.89 6.31
N SER A 306 2.38 -0.90 5.29
CA SER A 306 3.83 -0.75 5.50
C SER A 306 4.20 0.65 6.00
N LEU A 307 3.58 1.70 5.47
CA LEU A 307 3.74 3.07 5.97
C LEU A 307 3.23 3.22 7.42
N CYS A 308 2.06 2.67 7.74
CA CYS A 308 1.54 2.65 9.11
C CYS A 308 2.49 1.92 10.07
N SER A 309 3.08 0.79 9.64
CA SER A 309 4.11 0.08 10.42
C SER A 309 5.32 0.96 10.67
N LEU A 310 5.84 1.58 9.61
CA LEU A 310 7.02 2.43 9.69
C LEU A 310 6.81 3.56 10.68
N LEU A 311 5.74 4.33 10.49
CA LEU A 311 5.43 5.48 11.34
C LEU A 311 5.21 5.07 12.79
N SER A 312 4.65 3.88 13.05
CA SER A 312 4.47 3.36 14.41
C SER A 312 5.76 2.93 15.10
N ASN A 313 6.80 2.59 14.33
CA ASN A 313 8.01 1.92 14.84
C ASN A 313 9.25 2.81 14.89
N ILE A 314 9.24 4.00 14.28
CA ILE A 314 10.37 4.92 14.30
C ILE A 314 10.22 5.96 15.43
N PRO A 315 11.31 6.41 16.08
CA PRO A 315 11.22 7.43 17.13
C PRO A 315 10.80 8.78 16.56
N ASN A 316 9.75 9.38 17.11
CA ASN A 316 9.24 10.69 16.70
C ASN A 316 10.33 11.79 16.75
N GLU A 317 11.20 11.73 17.76
CA GLU A 317 12.26 12.71 18.04
C GLU A 317 13.31 12.79 16.93
N THR A 318 13.46 11.73 16.15
CA THR A 318 14.46 11.61 15.07
C THR A 318 13.83 11.45 13.69
N ALA A 319 12.50 11.47 13.62
CA ALA A 319 11.75 11.24 12.38
C ALA A 319 11.75 12.48 11.47
N GLN A 320 11.74 13.69 12.03
CA GLN A 320 11.66 14.91 11.23
C GLN A 320 12.86 15.03 10.27
N GLY A 321 12.58 15.40 9.03
CA GLY A 321 13.59 15.47 7.97
C GLY A 321 13.91 14.12 7.34
N LYS A 322 13.38 13.00 7.82
CA LYS A 322 13.60 11.69 7.19
C LYS A 322 12.81 11.56 5.88
N ARG A 323 13.42 10.96 4.86
CA ARG A 323 12.79 10.64 3.57
C ARG A 323 12.36 9.18 3.56
N ILE A 324 11.10 8.95 3.21
CA ILE A 324 10.50 7.63 3.05
C ILE A 324 10.31 7.37 1.56
N GLY A 325 10.98 6.36 1.00
CA GLY A 325 10.66 5.89 -0.34
C GLY A 325 9.52 4.88 -0.30
N MET A 326 8.67 4.93 -1.32
CA MET A 326 7.47 4.10 -1.47
C MET A 326 7.55 3.39 -2.80
N PHE A 327 7.40 2.07 -2.83
CA PHE A 327 7.21 1.30 -4.07
C PHE A 327 5.84 0.63 -4.05
N SER A 328 4.95 1.09 -4.93
CA SER A 328 3.62 0.52 -5.13
C SER A 328 3.57 -0.25 -6.44
N TYR A 329 2.92 -1.41 -6.40
CA TYR A 329 2.82 -2.33 -7.53
C TYR A 329 1.43 -2.95 -7.54
N GLY A 330 0.85 -3.11 -8.73
CA GLY A 330 -0.32 -3.94 -8.98
C GLY A 330 -0.13 -4.66 -10.31
N SER A 331 -0.40 -5.96 -10.32
CA SER A 331 -0.32 -6.82 -11.51
C SER A 331 -1.18 -6.34 -12.68
N GLY A 332 -0.85 -6.79 -13.89
CA GLY A 332 -1.50 -6.38 -15.14
C GLY A 332 -0.69 -5.51 -16.12
N LEU A 333 0.31 -4.69 -15.76
CA LEU A 333 0.71 -4.17 -14.46
C LEU A 333 0.82 -2.65 -14.48
N ALA A 334 0.64 -2.04 -13.30
CA ALA A 334 0.92 -0.64 -13.02
C ALA A 334 1.73 -0.50 -11.73
N SER A 335 2.72 0.38 -11.74
CA SER A 335 3.62 0.58 -10.60
C SER A 335 4.21 1.98 -10.55
N SER A 336 4.56 2.41 -9.34
CA SER A 336 5.25 3.67 -9.10
C SER A 336 6.19 3.58 -7.90
N MET A 337 7.37 4.18 -8.06
CA MET A 337 8.21 4.61 -6.96
C MET A 337 8.05 6.12 -6.73
N PHE A 338 7.84 6.51 -5.49
CA PHE A 338 7.69 7.91 -5.08
C PHE A 338 8.21 8.09 -3.65
N SER A 339 8.17 9.30 -3.12
CA SER A 339 8.67 9.55 -1.77
C SER A 339 7.87 10.55 -0.96
N PHE A 340 7.94 10.37 0.35
CA PHE A 340 7.50 11.32 1.36
C PHE A 340 8.70 11.91 2.11
N LYS A 341 8.53 13.11 2.64
CA LYS A 341 9.41 13.73 3.62
C LYS A 341 8.62 13.95 4.90
N ILE A 342 9.16 13.50 6.04
CA ILE A 342 8.59 13.84 7.34
C ILE A 342 8.94 15.29 7.64
N ARG A 343 7.92 16.15 7.72
CA ARG A 343 8.04 17.61 7.94
C ARG A 343 7.68 18.03 9.35
N GLY A 344 6.84 17.26 10.05
CA GLY A 344 6.38 17.56 11.41
C GLY A 344 6.40 16.34 12.33
N SER A 345 5.84 16.52 13.52
CA SER A 345 5.66 15.43 14.50
C SER A 345 4.76 14.33 13.94
N ILE A 346 5.12 13.08 14.21
CA ILE A 346 4.33 11.88 13.88
C ILE A 346 3.69 11.27 15.13
N GLU A 347 3.90 11.85 16.31
CA GLU A 347 3.44 11.33 17.60
C GLU A 347 1.93 11.11 17.64
N GLU A 348 1.14 12.03 17.08
CA GLU A 348 -0.32 11.85 17.03
C GLU A 348 -0.71 10.67 16.14
N LEU A 349 -0.07 10.50 14.97
CA LEU A 349 -0.29 9.36 14.09
C LEU A 349 0.02 8.05 14.83
N GLN A 350 1.14 7.99 15.55
CA GLN A 350 1.54 6.82 16.35
C GLN A 350 0.48 6.46 17.39
N LYS A 351 0.10 7.43 18.23
CA LYS A 351 -0.87 7.24 19.31
C LYS A 351 -2.24 6.82 18.80
N LYS A 352 -2.72 7.43 17.72
CA LYS A 352 -4.08 7.17 17.20
C LYS A 352 -4.14 5.87 16.40
N MET A 353 -3.10 5.51 15.65
CA MET A 353 -3.07 4.23 14.92
C MET A 353 -2.98 3.03 15.87
N ASP A 354 -2.16 3.14 16.92
CA ASP A 354 -1.99 2.16 17.99
C ASP A 354 -1.74 0.73 17.46
N ILE A 355 -0.84 0.62 16.49
CA ILE A 355 -0.68 -0.60 15.68
C ILE A 355 -0.29 -1.82 16.53
N GLN A 356 0.67 -1.68 17.44
CA GLN A 356 1.15 -2.79 18.25
C GLN A 356 0.01 -3.40 19.10
N ASN A 357 -0.69 -2.58 19.88
CA ASN A 357 -1.78 -3.05 20.74
C ASN A 357 -2.93 -3.64 19.92
N ARG A 358 -3.28 -3.06 18.77
CA ARG A 358 -4.30 -3.62 17.86
C ARG A 358 -3.91 -4.95 17.25
N LEU A 359 -2.63 -5.18 16.99
CA LEU A 359 -2.14 -6.45 16.48
C LEU A 359 -2.15 -7.54 17.57
N ASP A 360 -1.78 -7.15 18.79
CA ASP A 360 -1.73 -8.04 19.97
C ASP A 360 -3.13 -8.42 20.49
N SER A 361 -4.13 -7.55 20.30
CA SER A 361 -5.52 -7.80 20.71
C SER A 361 -6.29 -8.73 19.78
N ARG A 362 -5.69 -9.18 18.67
CA ARG A 362 -6.32 -10.12 17.75
C ARG A 362 -6.45 -11.51 18.37
N ARG A 363 -7.43 -12.26 17.88
CA ARG A 363 -7.60 -13.68 18.22
C ARG A 363 -6.79 -14.55 17.27
N VAL A 364 -5.92 -15.39 17.83
CA VAL A 364 -5.26 -16.47 17.09
C VAL A 364 -6.20 -17.68 17.03
N VAL A 365 -6.31 -18.29 15.86
CA VAL A 365 -7.18 -19.45 15.61
C VAL A 365 -6.42 -20.54 14.89
N PRO A 366 -6.82 -21.82 15.04
CA PRO A 366 -6.18 -22.90 14.31
C PRO A 366 -6.53 -22.85 12.80
N PRO A 367 -5.70 -23.42 11.90
CA PRO A 367 -5.86 -23.28 10.45
C PRO A 367 -7.20 -23.77 9.89
N GLU A 368 -7.85 -24.73 10.55
CA GLU A 368 -9.16 -25.27 10.15
C GLU A 368 -10.25 -24.19 10.14
N VAL A 369 -10.17 -23.24 11.09
CA VAL A 369 -11.10 -22.09 11.16
C VAL A 369 -10.97 -21.20 9.92
N TYR A 370 -9.75 -21.04 9.37
CA TYR A 370 -9.57 -20.29 8.13
C TYR A 370 -10.28 -20.95 6.94
N ASP A 371 -10.17 -22.28 6.84
CA ASP A 371 -10.88 -23.06 5.81
C ASP A 371 -12.40 -22.93 5.95
N GLU A 372 -12.93 -22.96 7.18
CA GLU A 372 -14.34 -22.73 7.47
C GLU A 372 -14.81 -21.33 7.04
N MET A 373 -14.06 -20.27 7.37
CA MET A 373 -14.42 -18.91 6.98
C MET A 373 -14.33 -18.70 5.47
N CYS A 374 -13.37 -19.32 4.79
CA CYS A 374 -13.33 -19.34 3.32
C CYS A 374 -14.59 -19.98 2.73
N ASN A 375 -15.05 -21.09 3.31
CA ASN A 375 -16.27 -21.76 2.84
C ASN A 375 -17.53 -20.92 3.09
N LEU A 376 -17.62 -20.20 4.23
CA LEU A 376 -18.72 -19.27 4.47
C LEU A 376 -18.73 -18.15 3.43
N ARG A 377 -17.56 -17.59 3.14
CA ARG A 377 -17.42 -16.53 2.14
C ARG A 377 -17.78 -17.00 0.73
N GLU A 378 -17.31 -18.18 0.33
CA GLU A 378 -17.67 -18.79 -0.96
C GLU A 378 -19.18 -19.01 -1.08
N LYS A 379 -19.86 -19.44 -0.01
CA LYS A 379 -21.32 -19.56 0.03
C LYS A 379 -22.03 -18.22 -0.10
N ALA A 380 -21.50 -17.15 0.50
CA ALA A 380 -22.08 -15.81 0.44
C ALA A 380 -21.83 -15.10 -0.91
N HIS A 381 -20.79 -15.50 -1.64
CA HIS A 381 -20.39 -14.86 -2.89
C HIS A 381 -21.51 -14.91 -3.93
N LEU A 382 -21.83 -13.75 -4.51
CA LEU A 382 -22.89 -13.54 -5.51
C LEU A 382 -24.29 -14.02 -5.10
N GLN A 383 -24.57 -14.18 -3.81
CA GLN A 383 -25.90 -14.49 -3.32
C GLN A 383 -26.77 -13.25 -3.17
N LYS A 384 -28.08 -13.45 -3.34
CA LYS A 384 -29.17 -12.57 -2.91
C LYS A 384 -30.05 -13.35 -1.94
N ASP A 385 -30.92 -12.66 -1.20
CA ASP A 385 -31.73 -13.30 -0.15
C ASP A 385 -30.87 -14.08 0.86
N TYR A 386 -29.71 -13.50 1.22
CA TYR A 386 -28.70 -14.12 2.06
C TYR A 386 -28.59 -13.41 3.41
N THR A 387 -28.58 -14.19 4.49
CA THR A 387 -28.29 -13.71 5.85
C THR A 387 -26.95 -14.29 6.30
N PRO A 388 -25.93 -13.45 6.54
CA PRO A 388 -24.64 -13.91 7.05
C PRO A 388 -24.76 -14.66 8.37
N VAL A 389 -23.96 -15.71 8.53
CA VAL A 389 -24.01 -16.63 9.68
C VAL A 389 -22.78 -16.56 10.58
N GLY A 390 -21.74 -15.83 10.17
CA GLY A 390 -20.56 -15.56 11.00
C GLY A 390 -20.90 -14.91 12.35
N GLN A 391 -20.02 -15.10 13.33
CA GLN A 391 -20.21 -14.65 14.71
C GLN A 391 -19.76 -13.20 14.90
N THR A 392 -20.68 -12.32 15.24
CA THR A 392 -20.40 -10.89 15.42
C THR A 392 -19.68 -10.58 16.74
N GLU A 393 -19.73 -11.49 17.72
CA GLU A 393 -19.04 -11.37 19.01
C GLU A 393 -17.52 -11.35 18.85
N THR A 394 -17.01 -11.86 17.73
CA THR A 394 -15.57 -11.90 17.44
C THR A 394 -15.03 -10.63 16.79
N LEU A 395 -15.92 -9.71 16.40
CA LEU A 395 -15.56 -8.42 15.80
C LEU A 395 -15.15 -7.42 16.89
N PHE A 396 -14.21 -6.54 16.55
CA PHE A 396 -13.86 -5.42 17.43
C PHE A 396 -15.04 -4.44 17.55
N PRO A 397 -15.23 -3.79 18.71
CA PRO A 397 -16.17 -2.68 18.85
C PRO A 397 -15.91 -1.57 17.82
N GLY A 398 -16.99 -1.01 17.27
CA GLY A 398 -16.97 -0.02 16.20
C GLY A 398 -16.86 -0.58 14.78
N THR A 399 -16.75 -1.91 14.61
CA THR A 399 -16.67 -2.57 13.30
C THR A 399 -18.04 -2.59 12.63
N TYR A 400 -18.11 -2.14 11.38
CA TYR A 400 -19.26 -2.35 10.52
C TYR A 400 -19.26 -3.80 10.01
N TYR A 401 -20.43 -4.43 10.03
CA TYR A 401 -20.61 -5.80 9.53
C TYR A 401 -21.91 -5.95 8.74
N LEU A 402 -21.89 -6.87 7.79
CA LEU A 402 -23.02 -7.22 6.93
C LEU A 402 -24.09 -7.97 7.74
N THR A 403 -25.34 -7.50 7.65
CA THR A 403 -26.50 -8.11 8.33
C THR A 403 -27.41 -8.85 7.36
N GLY A 404 -27.42 -8.46 6.10
CA GLY A 404 -28.24 -9.12 5.08
C GLY A 404 -27.99 -8.61 3.67
N ILE A 405 -28.35 -9.45 2.72
CA ILE A 405 -28.43 -9.16 1.29
C ILE A 405 -29.84 -9.51 0.84
N ASP A 406 -30.61 -8.56 0.33
CA ASP A 406 -31.98 -8.82 -0.09
C ASP A 406 -32.09 -9.37 -1.53
N SER A 407 -33.32 -9.64 -1.98
CA SER A 407 -33.64 -10.13 -3.33
C SER A 407 -33.15 -9.27 -4.50
N MET A 408 -32.78 -8.01 -4.22
CA MET A 408 -32.25 -7.05 -5.19
C MET A 408 -30.74 -6.80 -5.01
N PHE A 409 -30.03 -7.67 -4.27
CA PHE A 409 -28.60 -7.56 -3.97
C PHE A 409 -28.24 -6.33 -3.12
N ARG A 410 -29.22 -5.66 -2.50
CA ARG A 410 -28.93 -4.52 -1.62
C ARG A 410 -28.39 -5.05 -0.30
N ARG A 411 -27.29 -4.47 0.15
CA ARG A 411 -26.56 -4.89 1.36
C ARG A 411 -26.88 -3.95 2.52
N THR A 412 -27.13 -4.51 3.70
CA THR A 412 -27.38 -3.74 4.93
C THR A 412 -26.29 -3.99 5.95
N TYR A 413 -25.91 -2.96 6.69
CA TYR A 413 -24.81 -3.00 7.66
C TYR A 413 -25.25 -2.48 9.02
N GLU A 414 -24.63 -3.01 10.08
CA GLU A 414 -24.74 -2.52 11.45
C GLU A 414 -23.34 -2.31 12.03
N ILE A 415 -23.26 -1.60 13.16
CA ILE A 415 -22.02 -1.34 13.88
C ILE A 415 -21.99 -2.20 15.14
N LYS A 416 -20.93 -2.98 15.31
CA LYS A 416 -20.66 -3.73 16.53
C LYS A 416 -20.49 -2.73 17.68
N GLN A 417 -21.36 -2.81 18.67
CA GLN A 417 -21.28 -2.00 19.89
C GLN A 417 -20.11 -2.40 20.77
#